data_AF-A0A386RD02-F1
#
_entry.id   AF-A0A386RD02-F1
#
_cell.length_a   1.000
_cell.length_b   1.000
_cell.length_c   1.000
_cell.angle_alpha   90.00
_cell.angle_beta   90.00
_cell.angle_gamma   90.00
#
_symmetry.space_group_name_H-M   'P 1'
#
loop_
_entity.id
_entity.type
_entity.pdbx_description
1 polymer ?
#
loop_
_entity_poly.entity_id
_entity_poly.type
_entity_poly.pdbx_seq_one_letter_code
_entity_poly.pdbx_strand_id
1 'polypeptide(L)'
;MDAHRLIKLAESKNDRDLVERVINRFYKVYFTDGKSIADKDVLTAAAVEAGLDKDEVEKILVSDQYERQVVGDEVEAQQLGIQGAPFFVINNKYAISGAQPYEVFVQALEKVKAEEK
;
A
#
# COMPACT_ATOMS: atom_id res chain seq x y z
N MET A 1 -5.41 -9.82 -0.63
CA MET A 1 -6.48 -9.25 -1.48
C MET A 1 -7.28 -8.20 -0.73
N ASP A 2 -8.14 -8.57 0.24
CA ASP A 2 -9.08 -7.62 0.89
C ASP A 2 -8.42 -6.38 1.52
N ALA A 3 -7.32 -6.56 2.26
CA ALA A 3 -6.58 -5.43 2.83
C ALA A 3 -6.09 -4.43 1.75
N HIS A 4 -5.61 -4.92 0.60
CA HIS A 4 -5.22 -4.06 -0.52
C HIS A 4 -6.42 -3.35 -1.14
N ARG A 5 -7.58 -4.00 -1.23
CA ARG A 5 -8.82 -3.38 -1.72
C ARG A 5 -9.31 -2.27 -0.80
N LEU A 6 -9.15 -2.41 0.52
CA LEU A 6 -9.45 -1.34 1.47
C LEU A 6 -8.43 -0.19 1.42
N ILE A 7 -7.16 -0.46 1.06
CA ILE A 7 -6.20 0.60 0.76
C ILE A 7 -6.63 1.35 -0.52
N LYS A 8 -7.12 0.66 -1.56
CA LYS A 8 -7.71 1.32 -2.76
C LYS A 8 -8.93 2.18 -2.41
N LEU A 9 -9.76 1.74 -1.47
CA LEU A 9 -10.86 2.56 -0.95
C LEU A 9 -10.32 3.85 -0.31
N ALA A 10 -9.29 3.77 0.54
CA ALA A 10 -8.66 4.95 1.14
C ALA A 10 -8.05 5.88 0.07
N GLU A 11 -7.35 5.34 -0.93
CA GLU A 11 -6.77 6.10 -2.05
C GLU A 11 -7.83 6.88 -2.82
N SER A 12 -9.02 6.29 -3.02
CA SER A 12 -10.13 6.93 -3.73
C SER A 12 -10.66 8.21 -3.05
N LYS A 13 -10.33 8.41 -1.77
CA LYS A 13 -10.72 9.61 -1.01
C LYS A 13 -9.80 10.80 -1.25
N ASN A 14 -8.69 10.62 -1.97
CA ASN A 14 -7.67 11.64 -2.23
C ASN A 14 -7.10 12.26 -0.93
N ASP A 15 -7.08 11.49 0.16
CA ASP A 15 -6.52 11.87 1.46
C ASP A 15 -5.31 10.98 1.76
N ARG A 16 -4.11 11.55 1.61
CA ARG A 16 -2.84 10.83 1.83
C ARG A 16 -2.66 10.40 3.27
N ASP A 17 -3.12 11.21 4.22
CA ASP A 17 -2.99 10.91 5.64
C ASP A 17 -3.92 9.75 6.02
N LEU A 18 -5.11 9.68 5.39
CA LEU A 18 -6.00 8.51 5.55
C LEU A 18 -5.37 7.24 5.02
N VAL A 19 -4.76 7.27 3.83
CA VAL A 19 -4.06 6.11 3.25
C VAL A 19 -2.96 5.62 4.19
N GLU A 20 -2.12 6.54 4.67
CA GLU A 20 -1.05 6.21 5.60
C GLU A 20 -1.58 5.61 6.91
N ARG A 21 -2.61 6.21 7.51
CA ARG A 21 -3.25 5.68 8.73
C ARG A 21 -3.78 4.25 8.53
N VAL A 22 -4.43 3.98 7.41
CA VAL A 22 -4.98 2.64 7.10
C VAL A 22 -3.86 1.61 6.95
N ILE A 23 -2.82 1.92 6.16
CA ILE A 23 -1.67 1.02 5.97
C ILE A 23 -0.98 0.74 7.30
N ASN A 24 -0.68 1.79 8.08
CA ASN A 24 -0.04 1.65 9.39
C ASN A 24 -0.89 0.86 10.38
N ARG A 25 -2.23 1.02 10.35
CA ARG A 25 -3.11 0.22 11.20
C ARG A 25 -3.06 -1.25 10.83
N PHE A 26 -3.08 -1.59 9.54
CA PHE A 26 -2.96 -2.98 9.08
C PHE A 26 -1.61 -3.60 9.44
N TYR A 27 -0.51 -2.84 9.29
CA TYR A 27 0.81 -3.28 9.76
C TYR A 27 0.83 -3.54 11.26
N LYS A 28 0.26 -2.65 12.08
CA LYS A 28 0.17 -2.87 13.53
C LYS A 28 -0.62 -4.14 13.85
N VAL A 29 -1.80 -4.32 13.25
CA VAL A 29 -2.65 -5.50 13.48
C VAL A 29 -1.90 -6.80 13.17
N TYR A 30 -1.19 -6.83 12.03
CA TYR A 30 -0.49 -8.04 11.58
C TYR A 30 0.85 -8.26 12.29
N PHE A 31 1.75 -7.28 12.25
CA PHE A 31 3.13 -7.42 12.71
C PHE A 31 3.32 -7.17 14.21
N THR A 32 2.42 -6.43 14.86
CA THR A 32 2.54 -6.10 16.30
C THR A 32 1.52 -6.87 17.13
N ASP A 33 0.25 -6.84 16.73
CA ASP A 33 -0.85 -7.41 17.52
C ASP A 33 -1.03 -8.92 17.26
N GLY A 34 -0.35 -9.47 16.24
CA GLY A 34 -0.38 -10.89 15.89
C GLY A 34 -1.74 -11.38 15.38
N LYS A 35 -2.60 -10.47 14.90
CA LYS A 35 -3.94 -10.80 14.41
C LYS A 35 -3.94 -10.98 12.89
N SER A 36 -4.82 -11.84 12.40
CA SER A 36 -4.96 -12.09 10.97
C SER A 36 -5.69 -10.95 10.27
N ILE A 37 -5.04 -10.33 9.29
CA ILE A 37 -5.68 -9.39 8.35
C ILE A 37 -6.52 -10.09 7.26
N ALA A 38 -6.54 -11.43 7.25
CA ALA A 38 -7.46 -12.22 6.43
C ALA A 38 -8.80 -12.49 7.14
N ASP A 39 -8.89 -12.21 8.45
CA ASP A 39 -10.15 -12.24 9.19
C ASP A 39 -10.94 -10.96 8.91
N LYS A 40 -12.18 -11.10 8.41
CA LYS A 40 -13.01 -9.97 7.98
C LYS A 40 -13.40 -9.06 9.14
N ASP A 41 -13.65 -9.60 10.33
CA ASP A 41 -14.05 -8.81 11.49
C ASP A 41 -12.87 -8.01 12.02
N VAL A 42 -11.69 -8.64 12.08
CA VAL A 42 -10.44 -7.96 12.45
C VAL A 42 -10.10 -6.85 11.44
N LEU A 43 -10.19 -7.16 10.15
CA LEU A 43 -9.88 -6.21 9.08
C LEU A 43 -10.86 -5.04 9.06
N THR A 44 -12.16 -5.30 9.25
CA THR A 44 -13.21 -4.27 9.31
C THR A 44 -12.98 -3.33 10.49
N ALA A 45 -12.77 -3.88 11.69
CA ALA A 45 -12.49 -3.08 12.88
C ALA A 45 -11.24 -2.20 12.69
N ALA A 46 -10.17 -2.75 12.14
CA ALA A 46 -8.94 -2.03 11.87
C ALA A 46 -9.14 -0.88 10.84
N ALA A 47 -9.88 -1.14 9.77
CA ALA A 47 -10.17 -0.13 8.74
C ALA A 47 -11.00 1.03 9.31
N VAL A 48 -12.03 0.72 10.10
CA VAL A 48 -12.89 1.73 10.73
C VAL A 48 -12.12 2.54 11.78
N GLU A 49 -11.30 1.90 12.62
CA GLU A 49 -10.43 2.59 13.57
C GLU A 49 -9.44 3.55 12.89
N ALA A 50 -8.98 3.22 11.68
CA ALA A 50 -8.10 4.08 10.89
C ALA A 50 -8.82 5.28 10.23
N GLY A 51 -10.15 5.29 10.27
CA GLY A 51 -11.00 6.38 9.79
C GLY A 51 -11.75 6.10 8.49
N LEU A 52 -11.82 4.84 8.03
CA LEU A 52 -12.71 4.48 6.92
C LEU A 52 -14.16 4.33 7.40
N ASP A 53 -15.11 4.68 6.53
CA ASP A 53 -16.53 4.48 6.80
C ASP A 53 -16.86 2.98 6.84
N LYS A 54 -17.64 2.58 7.84
CA LYS A 54 -17.97 1.17 8.07
C LYS A 54 -18.79 0.57 6.92
N ASP A 55 -19.80 1.29 6.43
CA ASP A 55 -20.68 0.78 5.38
C ASP A 55 -19.92 0.64 4.06
N GLU A 56 -19.00 1.56 3.77
CA GLU A 56 -18.10 1.45 2.63
C GLU A 56 -17.15 0.25 2.75
N VAL A 57 -16.55 0.02 3.93
CA VAL A 57 -15.68 -1.14 4.18
C VAL A 57 -16.45 -2.44 3.97
N GLU A 58 -17.61 -2.59 4.59
CA GLU A 58 -18.45 -3.78 4.45
C GLU A 58 -18.84 -4.01 2.98
N LYS A 59 -19.22 -2.95 2.26
CA LYS A 59 -19.51 -3.03 0.82
C LYS A 59 -18.32 -3.54 0.00
N ILE A 60 -17.10 -3.09 0.29
CA ILE A 60 -15.91 -3.61 -0.39
C ILE A 60 -15.74 -5.10 -0.09
N LEU A 61 -15.86 -5.52 1.18
CA LEU A 61 -15.62 -6.90 1.62
C LEU A 61 -16.66 -7.93 1.17
N VAL A 62 -17.80 -7.48 0.64
CA VAL A 62 -18.86 -8.34 0.07
C VAL A 62 -19.01 -8.20 -1.45
N SER A 63 -18.18 -7.38 -2.11
CA SER A 63 -18.18 -7.20 -3.56
C SER A 63 -16.81 -7.51 -4.15
N ASP A 64 -16.65 -7.27 -5.46
CA ASP A 64 -15.37 -7.37 -6.20
C ASP A 64 -14.78 -5.97 -6.52
N GLN A 65 -15.33 -4.91 -5.91
CA GLN A 65 -14.86 -3.54 -6.12
C GLN A 65 -13.36 -3.41 -5.78
N TYR A 66 -12.59 -2.80 -6.70
CA TYR A 66 -11.13 -2.66 -6.63
C TYR A 66 -10.29 -3.92 -6.86
N GLU A 67 -10.88 -5.12 -7.01
CA GLU A 67 -10.11 -6.34 -7.25
C GLU A 67 -9.25 -6.24 -8.52
N ARG A 68 -9.85 -5.80 -9.63
CA ARG A 68 -9.13 -5.60 -10.90
C ARG A 68 -7.99 -4.58 -10.80
N GLN A 69 -8.11 -3.58 -9.93
CA GLN A 69 -7.05 -2.61 -9.73
C GLN A 69 -5.89 -3.22 -8.95
N VAL A 70 -6.18 -3.97 -7.87
CA VAL A 70 -5.13 -4.67 -7.10
C VAL A 70 -4.39 -5.68 -7.98
N VAL A 71 -5.12 -6.48 -8.76
CA VAL A 71 -4.49 -7.41 -9.72
C VAL A 71 -3.71 -6.66 -10.80
N GLY A 72 -4.21 -5.50 -11.24
CA GLY A 72 -3.51 -4.62 -12.18
C GLY A 72 -2.15 -4.16 -11.64
N ASP A 73 -2.11 -3.68 -10.40
CA ASP A 73 -0.87 -3.26 -9.73
C ASP A 73 0.13 -4.43 -9.61
N GLU A 74 -0.34 -5.63 -9.27
CA GLU A 74 0.50 -6.84 -9.18
C GLU A 74 1.09 -7.22 -10.55
N VAL A 75 0.29 -7.16 -11.61
CA VAL A 75 0.72 -7.45 -12.99
C VAL A 75 1.72 -6.40 -13.48
N GLU A 76 1.48 -5.11 -13.21
CA GLU A 76 2.41 -4.04 -13.54
C GLU A 76 3.76 -4.27 -12.85
N ALA A 77 3.75 -4.58 -11.55
CA ALA A 77 4.97 -4.89 -10.81
C ALA A 77 5.75 -6.06 -11.42
N GLN A 78 5.05 -7.14 -11.80
CA GLN A 78 5.66 -8.29 -12.48
C GLN A 78 6.26 -7.92 -13.84
N GLN A 79 5.57 -7.10 -14.64
CA GLN A 79 6.06 -6.63 -15.93
C GLN A 79 7.32 -5.75 -15.81
N LEU A 80 7.43 -5.00 -14.71
CA LEU A 80 8.63 -4.24 -14.35
C LEU A 80 9.74 -5.11 -13.77
N GLY A 81 9.56 -6.43 -13.67
CA GLY A 81 10.53 -7.36 -13.10
C GLY A 81 10.66 -7.28 -11.59
N ILE A 82 9.69 -6.68 -10.89
CA ILE A 82 9.67 -6.58 -9.43
C ILE A 82 9.28 -7.94 -8.85
N GLN A 83 10.17 -8.54 -8.07
CA GLN A 83 10.00 -9.88 -7.50
C GLN A 83 9.61 -9.85 -6.01
N GLY A 84 9.58 -8.67 -5.39
CA GLY A 84 9.26 -8.55 -3.97
C GLY A 84 9.10 -7.10 -3.53
N ALA A 85 8.37 -6.93 -2.44
CA ALA A 85 8.20 -5.65 -1.75
C ALA A 85 9.08 -5.60 -0.47
N PRO A 86 9.50 -4.41 0.00
CA PRO A 86 9.24 -3.11 -0.62
C PRO A 86 10.15 -2.87 -1.84
N PHE A 87 9.64 -2.13 -2.82
CA PHE A 87 10.37 -1.72 -4.02
C PHE A 87 9.99 -0.29 -4.35
N PHE A 88 10.97 0.53 -4.71
CA PHE A 88 10.78 1.96 -4.97
C PHE A 88 11.29 2.30 -6.35
N VAL A 89 10.49 3.05 -7.11
CA VAL A 89 10.87 3.64 -8.40
C VAL A 89 10.92 5.15 -8.24
N ILE A 90 12.06 5.76 -8.59
CA ILE A 90 12.27 7.21 -8.51
C ILE A 90 12.40 7.74 -9.94
N ASN A 91 11.49 8.65 -10.32
CA ASN A 91 11.37 9.29 -11.64
C ASN A 91 11.46 8.30 -12.83
N ASN A 92 10.97 7.07 -12.67
CA ASN A 92 11.07 5.99 -13.68
C ASN A 92 12.50 5.72 -14.19
N LYS A 93 13.53 6.13 -13.44
CA LYS A 93 14.94 6.01 -13.81
C LYS A 93 15.72 5.12 -12.85
N TYR A 94 15.40 5.22 -11.56
CA TYR A 94 16.11 4.52 -10.50
C TYR A 94 15.17 3.58 -9.77
N ALA A 95 15.64 2.35 -9.56
CA ALA A 95 14.95 1.33 -8.79
C ALA A 95 15.76 1.01 -7.53
N ILE A 96 15.08 0.95 -6.39
CA ILE A 96 15.63 0.50 -5.11
C ILE A 96 14.83 -0.72 -4.69
N SER A 97 15.49 -1.89 -4.65
CA SER A 97 14.87 -3.16 -4.26
C SER A 97 15.15 -3.47 -2.80
N GLY A 98 14.09 -3.77 -2.05
CA GLY A 98 14.13 -4.12 -0.64
C GLY A 98 14.19 -2.91 0.30
N ALA A 99 14.14 -3.21 1.60
CA ALA A 99 14.26 -2.23 2.67
C ALA A 99 15.73 -1.80 2.82
N GLN A 100 16.17 -0.89 1.96
CA GLN A 100 17.55 -0.38 1.95
C GLN A 100 17.77 0.67 3.06
N PRO A 101 19.03 0.91 3.47
CA PRO A 101 19.37 2.00 4.38
C PRO A 101 18.96 3.38 3.83
N TYR A 102 18.71 4.33 4.73
CA TYR A 102 18.30 5.70 4.40
C TYR A 102 19.27 6.38 3.41
N GLU A 103 20.56 6.13 3.55
CA GLU A 103 21.61 6.70 2.72
C GLU A 103 21.46 6.33 1.24
N VAL A 104 20.96 5.13 0.94
CA VAL A 104 20.70 4.67 -0.44
C VAL A 104 19.62 5.52 -1.09
N PHE A 105 18.57 5.86 -0.34
CA PHE A 105 17.51 6.73 -0.84
C PHE A 105 18.00 8.16 -1.09
N VAL A 106 18.80 8.72 -0.16
CA VAL A 106 19.38 10.06 -0.33
C VAL A 106 20.23 10.13 -1.60
N GLN A 107 21.14 9.16 -1.79
CA GLN A 107 22.00 9.12 -2.96
C GLN A 107 21.21 9.01 -4.27
N ALA A 108 20.16 8.17 -4.30
CA ALA A 108 19.33 8.02 -5.49
C ALA A 108 18.59 9.33 -5.84
N LEU A 109 18.03 10.02 -4.84
CA LEU A 109 17.36 11.30 -5.03
C LEU A 109 18.32 12.41 -5.48
N GLU A 110 19.53 12.48 -4.89
CA GLU A 110 20.56 13.44 -5.30
C GLU A 110 21.00 13.22 -6.75
N LYS A 111 21.14 11.96 -7.17
CA LYS A 111 21.54 11.62 -8.54
C LYS A 111 20.47 12.01 -9.57
N VAL A 112 19.19 11.70 -9.30
CA VAL A 112 18.07 12.12 -10.13
C VAL A 112 18.03 13.64 -10.28
N LYS A 113 18.18 14.36 -9.16
CA LYS A 113 18.21 15.83 -9.16
C LYS A 113 19.37 16.40 -9.97
N ALA A 114 20.52 15.74 -10.01
CA ALA A 114 21.68 16.19 -10.78
C ALA A 114 21.50 15.97 -12.30
N GLU A 115 20.82 14.90 -12.70
CA GLU A 115 20.56 14.54 -14.10
C GLU A 115 19.42 15.34 -14.74
N GLU A 116 18.61 16.04 -13.95
CA GLU A 116 17.47 16.85 -14.39
C GLU A 116 17.77 18.36 -14.38
N LYS A 117 19.03 18.75 -14.17
CA LYS A 117 19.51 20.12 -14.38
C LYS A 117 19.89 20.37 -15.83
#